data_AF-A0A410WW46-F1
#
_entry.id   AF-A0A410WW46-F1
#
_cell.length_a   1.000
_cell.length_b   1.000
_cell.length_c   1.000
_cell.angle_alpha   90.00
_cell.angle_beta   90.00
_cell.angle_gamma   90.00
#
_symmetry.space_group_name_H-M   'P 1'
#
loop_
_entity.id
_entity.type
_entity.pdbx_description
1 polymer ?
#
loop_
_entity_poly.entity_id
_entity_poly.type
_entity_poly.pdbx_seq_one_letter_code
_entity_poly.pdbx_strand_id
1 'polypeptide(L)' 'MAKPVELNEVWIDRIIQSINGLEYGTVQIIIHDGRVAQIERTERKRFDNETKRSAAGAEAKLHIERKASDGRG' A
#
# COMPACT_ATOMS: atom_id res chain seq x y z
N MET A 1 -12.65 34.20 -17.65
CA MET A 1 -12.67 33.88 -16.20
C MET A 1 -13.02 32.40 -16.07
N ALA A 2 -12.33 31.64 -15.22
CA ALA A 2 -12.67 30.23 -15.01
C ALA A 2 -14.04 30.13 -14.33
N LYS A 3 -14.91 29.24 -14.80
CA LYS A 3 -16.18 28.94 -14.11
C LYS A 3 -15.85 28.33 -12.74
N PRO A 4 -16.58 28.68 -11.67
CA PRO A 4 -16.44 28.01 -10.39
C PRO A 4 -16.75 26.51 -10.57
N VAL A 5 -16.00 25.67 -9.86
CA VAL A 5 -16.22 24.23 -9.90
C VAL A 5 -17.50 23.91 -9.15
N GLU A 6 -18.44 23.23 -9.80
CA GLU A 6 -19.66 22.77 -9.15
C GLU A 6 -19.37 21.47 -8.38
N LEU A 7 -19.13 21.60 -7.08
CA LEU A 7 -19.01 20.46 -6.16
C LEU A 7 -20.34 20.27 -5.44
N ASN A 8 -21.18 19.39 -5.98
CA ASN A 8 -22.42 18.97 -5.31
C ASN A 8 -22.12 17.83 -4.31
N GLU A 9 -23.11 17.49 -3.49
CA GLU A 9 -23.00 16.42 -2.47
C GLU A 9 -22.56 15.08 -3.07
N VAL A 10 -23.05 14.74 -4.25
CA VAL A 10 -22.68 13.50 -4.96
C VAL A 10 -21.18 13.45 -5.27
N TRP A 11 -20.57 14.56 -5.69
CA TRP A 11 -19.14 14.61 -5.95
C TRP A 11 -18.31 14.59 -4.68
N ILE A 12 -18.78 15.27 -3.63
CA ILE A 12 -18.14 15.23 -2.32
C ILE A 12 -18.08 13.80 -1.80
N ASP A 13 -19.20 13.06 -1.86
CA ASP A 13 -19.27 11.66 -1.44
C ASP A 13 -18.33 10.76 -2.27
N ARG A 14 -18.28 10.97 -3.59
CA ARG A 14 -17.37 10.22 -4.47
C ARG A 14 -15.90 10.47 -4.16
N ILE A 15 -15.53 11.72 -3.86
CA ILE A 15 -14.16 12.08 -3.47
C ILE A 15 -13.83 11.42 -2.13
N ILE A 16 -14.73 11.48 -1.15
CA ILE A 16 -14.56 10.83 0.16
C ILE A 16 -14.35 9.32 -0.03
N GLN A 17 -15.20 8.66 -0.83
CA GLN A 17 -15.06 7.23 -1.14
C GLN A 17 -13.73 6.90 -1.83
N SER A 18 -13.22 7.79 -2.69
CA SER A 18 -11.95 7.60 -3.39
C SER A 18 -10.73 7.71 -2.46
N ILE A 19 -10.85 8.52 -1.41
CA ILE A 19 -9.80 8.70 -0.40
C ILE A 19 -9.89 7.62 0.68
N ASN A 20 -11.08 7.11 0.96
CA ASN A 20 -11.29 6.15 2.04
C ASN A 20 -10.45 4.87 1.81
N GLY A 21 -9.74 4.43 2.86
CA GLY A 21 -8.82 3.29 2.79
C GLY A 21 -7.53 3.52 2.00
N LEU A 22 -7.22 4.75 1.56
CA LEU A 22 -5.93 5.07 0.95
C LEU A 22 -4.88 5.32 2.04
N GLU A 23 -4.06 4.31 2.34
CA GLU A 23 -2.99 4.43 3.33
C GLU A 23 -1.79 5.26 2.83
N TYR A 24 -1.36 4.98 1.60
CA TYR A 24 -0.24 5.68 0.96
C TYR A 24 -0.51 5.84 -0.53
N GLY A 25 -0.77 7.07 -0.97
CA GLY A 25 -1.08 7.32 -2.37
C GLY A 25 -1.50 8.75 -2.66
N THR A 26 -2.11 8.94 -3.84
CA THR A 26 -2.61 10.21 -4.32
C THR A 26 -3.97 10.05 -4.97
N VAL A 27 -4.87 11.02 -4.75
CA VAL A 27 -6.11 11.17 -5.51
C VAL A 27 -5.98 12.43 -6.35
N GLN A 28 -6.14 12.30 -7.66
CA GLN A 28 -6.09 13.41 -8.62
C GLN A 28 -7.47 13.63 -9.22
N ILE A 29 -7.96 14.87 -9.15
CA ILE A 29 -9.27 15.26 -9.68
C ILE A 29 -9.04 16.19 -10.86
N ILE A 30 -9.61 15.84 -12.01
CA ILE A 30 -9.47 16.59 -13.26
C ILE A 30 -10.78 17.34 -13.52
N ILE A 31 -10.70 18.66 -13.65
CA ILE A 31 -11.84 19.55 -13.86
C ILE A 31 -11.80 20.08 -15.29
N HIS A 32 -12.88 19.85 -16.05
CA HIS A 32 -13.09 20.48 -17.35
C HIS A 32 -14.41 21.28 -17.33
N ASP A 33 -14.38 22.52 -17.82
CA ASP A 33 -15.54 23.42 -17.90
C ASP A 33 -16.34 23.55 -16.58
N GLY A 34 -15.65 23.62 -15.44
CA GLY A 34 -16.26 23.75 -14.12
C GLY A 34 -16.88 22.46 -13.56
N ARG A 35 -16.68 21.32 -14.22
CA ARG A 35 -17.20 20.01 -13.78
C ARG A 35 -16.08 19.01 -13.60
N VAL A 36 -16.27 18.10 -12.64
CA VAL A 36 -15.37 16.95 -12.47
C VAL A 36 -15.50 16.06 -13.71
N ALA A 37 -14.42 15.97 -14.47
CA ALA A 37 -14.33 15.11 -15.64
C ALA A 37 -13.80 13.72 -15.26
N GLN A 38 -12.86 13.67 -14.32
CA GLN A 38 -12.20 12.42 -13.93
C GLN A 38 -11.68 12.47 -12.49
N ILE A 39 -11.64 11.29 -11.85
CA ILE A 39 -10.97 11.06 -10.56
C ILE A 39 -10.04 9.86 -10.74
N GLU A 40 -8.76 10.05 -10.47
CA GLU A 40 -7.74 9.00 -10.48
C GLU A 40 -7.25 8.73 -9.07
N ARG A 41 -7.25 7.47 -8.66
CA ARG A 41 -6.72 7.00 -7.37
C ARG A 41 -5.48 6.16 -7.62
N THR A 42 -4.35 6.59 -7.09
CA THR A 42 -3.08 5.85 -7.17
C THR A 42 -2.64 5.47 -5.77
N GLU A 43 -2.44 4.17 -5.54
CA GLU A 43 -1.99 3.62 -4.26
C GLU A 43 -0.61 2.99 -4.42
N ARG A 44 0.30 3.25 -3.45
CA ARG A 44 1.67 2.73 -3.47
C ARG A 44 1.94 1.94 -2.20
N LYS A 45 1.92 0.62 -2.33
CA LYS A 45 2.29 -0.29 -1.25
C LYS A 45 3.79 -0.62 -1.32
N ARG A 46 4.51 -0.40 -0.21
CA ARG A 46 5.86 -0.93 -0.04
C ARG A 46 5.73 -2.35 0.51
N PHE A 47 6.21 -3.32 -0.23
CA PHE A 47 6.41 -4.67 0.29
C PHE A 47 7.83 -4.70 0.84
N ASP A 48 7.98 -4.56 2.15
CA ASP A 48 9.30 -4.75 2.76
C ASP A 48 9.75 -6.19 2.50
N ASN A 49 10.97 -6.34 1.98
CA ASN A 49 11.61 -7.64 1.71
C ASN A 49 12.03 -8.33 3.03
N GLU A 50 11.15 -8.42 4.01
CA GLU A 50 11.45 -9.00 5.33
C GLU A 50 11.54 -10.53 5.29
N THR A 51 11.21 -11.15 4.15
CA THR A 51 11.34 -12.59 3.90
C THR A 51 12.78 -13.12 4.04
N LYS A 52 13.81 -12.27 4.10
CA LYS A 52 15.20 -12.74 4.31
C LYS A 52 15.57 -13.03 5.77
N ARG A 53 14.77 -12.61 6.76
CA ARG A 53 15.09 -12.88 8.19
C ARG A 53 14.56 -14.22 8.70
N SER A 54 13.57 -14.81 8.04
CA SER A 54 12.97 -16.09 8.47
C SER A 54 13.74 -17.32 7.98
N ALA A 55 14.52 -17.21 6.89
CA ALA A 55 15.31 -18.32 6.36
C ALA A 55 16.64 -18.52 7.12
N ALA A 56 17.31 -17.43 7.53
CA ALA A 56 18.58 -17.50 8.25
C ALA A 56 18.43 -18.09 9.67
N GLY A 57 17.27 -17.94 10.31
CA GLY A 57 17.00 -18.53 11.63
C GLY A 57 16.72 -20.03 11.59
N ALA A 58 16.19 -20.55 10.47
CA ALA A 58 15.89 -21.97 10.31
C ALA A 58 17.15 -22.81 10.01
N GLU A 59 18.08 -22.29 9.21
CA GLU A 59 19.32 -22.99 8.87
C GLU A 59 20.29 -23.09 10.05
N ALA A 60 20.36 -22.06 10.91
CA ALA A 60 21.20 -22.08 12.12
C ALA A 60 20.74 -23.13 13.14
N LYS A 61 19.42 -23.38 13.25
CA LYS A 61 18.85 -24.34 14.20
C LYS A 61 19.17 -25.78 13.81
N LEU A 62 19.12 -26.09 12.51
CA LEU A 62 19.45 -27.42 11.97
C LEU A 62 20.92 -27.79 12.14
N HIS A 63 21.83 -26.80 12.06
CA HIS A 63 23.27 -27.03 12.20
C HIS A 63 23.70 -27.25 13.66
N ILE A 64 22.98 -26.66 14.62
CA ILE A 64 23.23 -26.86 16.06
C ILE A 64 22.75 -28.24 16.51
N GLU A 65 21.60 -28.70 16.04
CA GLU A 65 21.05 -30.03 16.40
C GLU A 65 21.91 -31.20 15.91
N ARG A 66 22.51 -31.10 14.71
CA ARG A 66 23.43 -32.12 14.18
C ARG A 66 24.75 -32.23 14.97
N LYS A 67 25.26 -31.12 15.51
CA LYS A 67 26.48 -31.13 16.35
C LYS A 67 26.25 -31.79 17.71
N ALA A 68 25.03 -31.77 18.23
CA ALA A 68 24.70 -32.34 19.53
C ALA A 68 24.48 -33.87 19.50
N SER A 69 24.15 -34.44 18.34
CA SER A 69 23.93 -35.89 18.18
C SER A 69 25.21 -36.70 18.02
N ASP A 70 26.30 -36.10 17.51
CA ASP A 70 27.56 -36.80 17.19
C ASP A 70 28.54 -36.89 18.39
N GLY A 71 28.15 -36.41 19.57
CA GLY A 71 29.01 -36.30 20.75
C GLY A 71 28.88 -37.42 21.80
N ARG A 72 28.25 -38.55 21.49
CA ARG A 72 28.20 -39.73 22.38
C ARG A 72 28.83 -40.93 21.68
N GLY A 73 30.16 -40.97 21.73
CA GLY A 73 31.00 -42.16 21.57
C GLY A 73 31.69 -42.43 22.88
#